data_AF-A0A388NTT9-F1
#
_entry.id   AF-A0A388NTT9-F1
#
_cell.length_a   1.000
_cell.length_b   1.000
_cell.length_c   1.000
_cell.angle_alpha   90.00
_cell.angle_beta   90.00
_cell.angle_gamma   90.00
#
_symmetry.space_group_name_H-M   'P 1'
#
loop_
_entity.id
_entity.type
_entity.pdbx_description
1 polymer ?
#
loop_
_entity_poly.entity_id
_entity_poly.type
_entity_poly.pdbx_seq_one_letter_code
_entity_poly.pdbx_strand_id
1 'polypeptide(L)'
;MFSTGFKYFLGVTVLSIAALIMSLFVLDQVAIAGVAISMLIVVTALLAGIAVVTRDGQTTTSTPDASNELASQSMWPLVTSIGVVLLALGLVTSSIVFFTGVIVLLAALAEWMIQSWSERASKDKNYNAAARKRVLNPIEFPVLAALGLGVVIYSFSRIMLTVNKTTGATLFIVFGALVLIAGILFAVKPELKRSLVVAICVFGAVGIFTAGVISATSGVREELVAAKAESHELPECGAERSEHFDKEATGTLSLRSSVSATIELLDGKLTAQVVGFNKPQNTVTVRRSTPTSLIFRNLDAKEYRLVAELGTRTLVEPEGATEKNLVCTQLTAQGSEQLLLLDIAKSPKAGTSYSLTVPGVEGQSIELVVP
;
A
#
# COMPACT_ATOMS: atom_id res chain seq x y z
N MET A 1 -38.24 -37.86 30.61
CA MET A 1 -37.76 -37.04 31.74
C MET A 1 -37.06 -35.82 31.17
N PHE A 2 -37.33 -34.62 31.69
CA PHE A 2 -36.63 -33.40 31.25
C PHE A 2 -35.17 -33.43 31.69
N SER A 3 -34.27 -33.04 30.79
CA SER A 3 -32.84 -32.99 31.05
C SER A 3 -32.50 -31.92 32.09
N THR A 4 -31.32 -32.05 32.72
CA THR A 4 -30.85 -31.10 33.73
C THR A 4 -30.61 -29.71 33.15
N GLY A 5 -30.11 -29.61 31.92
CA GLY A 5 -29.90 -28.35 31.21
C GLY A 5 -31.22 -27.63 30.92
N PHE A 6 -32.25 -28.34 30.46
CA PHE A 6 -33.57 -27.75 30.27
C PHE A 6 -34.12 -27.14 31.56
N LYS A 7 -34.07 -27.87 32.67
CA LYS A 7 -34.56 -27.38 33.96
C LYS A 7 -33.82 -26.12 34.42
N TYR A 8 -32.50 -26.09 34.20
CA TYR A 8 -31.68 -24.93 34.52
C TYR A 8 -32.06 -23.70 33.69
N PHE A 9 -32.04 -23.81 32.36
CA PHE A 9 -32.34 -22.67 31.49
C PHE A 9 -33.78 -22.19 31.63
N LEU A 10 -34.75 -23.10 31.75
CA LEU A 10 -36.14 -22.74 32.01
C LEU A 10 -36.28 -21.99 33.34
N GLY A 11 -35.58 -22.44 34.40
CA GLY A 11 -35.55 -21.75 35.69
C GLY A 11 -34.99 -20.33 35.59
N VAL A 12 -33.88 -20.15 34.86
CA VAL A 12 -33.27 -18.84 34.62
C VAL A 12 -34.19 -17.93 33.80
N THR A 13 -34.88 -18.45 32.79
CA THR A 13 -35.85 -17.68 31.99
C THR A 13 -37.00 -17.18 32.85
N VAL A 14 -37.59 -18.04 33.69
CA VAL A 14 -38.69 -17.66 34.59
C VAL A 14 -38.22 -16.61 35.61
N LEU A 15 -37.04 -16.77 36.19
CA LEU A 15 -36.45 -15.79 37.10
C LEU A 15 -36.20 -14.44 36.39
N SER A 16 -35.73 -14.47 35.14
CA SER A 16 -35.46 -13.28 34.35
C SER A 16 -36.75 -12.52 33.98
N ILE A 17 -37.84 -13.24 33.70
CA ILE A 17 -39.18 -12.63 33.51
C ILE A 17 -39.65 -11.93 34.79
N ALA A 18 -39.50 -12.59 35.94
CA ALA A 18 -39.83 -11.97 37.22
C ALA A 18 -38.98 -10.71 37.50
N ALA A 19 -37.68 -10.77 37.20
CA ALA A 19 -36.78 -9.63 37.31
C ALA A 19 -37.15 -8.48 36.37
N LEU A 20 -37.59 -8.77 35.14
CA LEU A 20 -38.09 -7.77 34.20
C LEU A 20 -39.34 -7.07 34.75
N ILE A 21 -40.30 -7.83 35.25
CA ILE A 21 -41.53 -7.30 35.84
C ILE A 21 -41.19 -6.40 37.04
N MET A 22 -40.32 -6.87 37.94
CA MET A 22 -39.88 -6.08 39.10
C MET A 22 -39.16 -4.80 38.69
N SER A 23 -38.37 -4.83 37.61
CA SER A 23 -37.64 -3.64 37.13
C SER A 23 -38.55 -2.51 36.68
N LEU A 24 -39.78 -2.81 36.22
CA LEU A 24 -40.79 -1.82 35.82
C LEU A 24 -41.35 -1.03 37.01
N PHE A 25 -41.26 -1.58 38.22
CA PHE A 25 -41.75 -0.93 39.44
C PHE A 25 -40.66 -0.21 40.23
N VAL A 26 -39.39 -0.57 40.02
CA VAL A 26 -38.25 -0.09 40.81
C VAL A 26 -37.45 0.99 40.07
N LEU A 27 -37.37 0.94 38.74
CA LEU A 27 -36.52 1.83 37.95
C LEU A 27 -37.36 2.87 37.20
N ASP A 28 -37.04 4.14 37.41
CA ASP A 28 -37.66 5.28 36.72
C ASP A 28 -37.23 5.38 35.23
N GLN A 29 -36.06 4.83 34.89
CA GLN A 29 -35.55 4.72 33.51
C GLN A 29 -35.23 3.27 33.16
N VAL A 30 -36.18 2.61 32.49
CA VAL A 30 -36.12 1.17 32.18
C VAL A 30 -35.35 0.86 30.90
N ALA A 31 -34.99 1.85 30.08
CA ALA A 31 -34.57 1.65 28.70
C ALA A 31 -33.37 0.69 28.53
N ILE A 32 -32.32 0.81 29.35
CA ILE A 32 -31.11 -0.02 29.21
C ILE A 32 -31.27 -1.37 29.95
N ALA A 33 -31.81 -1.34 31.17
CA ALA A 33 -31.98 -2.55 31.98
C ALA A 33 -33.05 -3.51 31.40
N GLY A 34 -34.17 -2.95 30.91
CA GLY A 34 -35.23 -3.73 30.27
C GLY A 34 -34.78 -4.41 28.98
N VAL A 35 -33.98 -3.72 28.14
CA VAL A 35 -33.39 -4.30 26.93
C VAL A 35 -32.41 -5.42 27.28
N ALA A 36 -31.56 -5.24 28.30
CA ALA A 36 -30.62 -6.28 28.72
C ALA A 36 -31.35 -7.54 29.26
N ILE A 37 -32.37 -7.37 30.11
CA ILE A 37 -33.11 -8.48 30.70
C ILE A 37 -33.98 -9.19 29.64
N SER A 38 -34.61 -8.46 28.73
CA SER A 38 -35.37 -9.06 27.62
C SER A 38 -34.49 -9.88 26.68
N MET A 39 -33.27 -9.40 26.36
CA MET A 39 -32.29 -10.19 25.62
C MET A 39 -31.90 -11.48 26.36
N LEU A 40 -31.68 -11.39 27.68
CA LEU A 40 -31.37 -12.57 28.51
C LEU A 40 -32.52 -13.59 28.50
N ILE A 41 -33.78 -13.13 28.55
CA ILE A 41 -34.97 -13.99 28.44
C ILE A 41 -34.96 -14.72 27.10
N VAL A 42 -34.76 -14.01 25.98
CA VAL A 42 -34.74 -14.59 24.63
C VAL A 42 -33.63 -15.64 24.50
N VAL A 43 -32.41 -15.33 24.96
CA VAL A 43 -31.28 -16.26 24.89
C VAL A 43 -31.52 -17.50 25.73
N THR A 44 -31.96 -17.34 26.97
CA THR A 44 -32.17 -18.48 27.89
C THR A 44 -33.35 -19.34 27.45
N ALA A 45 -34.42 -18.74 26.92
CA ALA A 45 -35.54 -19.47 26.33
C ALA A 45 -35.12 -20.27 25.08
N LEU A 46 -34.29 -19.68 24.22
CA LEU A 46 -33.74 -20.37 23.06
C LEU A 46 -32.86 -21.56 23.48
N LEU A 47 -31.98 -21.37 24.46
CA LEU A 47 -31.14 -22.44 25.01
C LEU A 47 -31.98 -23.55 25.66
N ALA A 48 -33.04 -23.19 26.38
CA ALA A 48 -34.00 -24.17 26.91
C ALA A 48 -34.67 -24.96 25.78
N GLY A 49 -35.12 -24.30 24.71
CA GLY A 49 -35.69 -24.96 23.52
C GLY A 49 -34.70 -25.93 22.86
N ILE A 50 -33.44 -25.52 22.69
CA ILE A 50 -32.37 -26.38 22.15
C ILE A 50 -32.14 -27.59 23.06
N ALA A 51 -32.11 -27.40 24.39
CA ALA A 51 -31.95 -28.49 25.35
C ALA A 51 -33.11 -29.52 25.28
N VAL A 52 -34.35 -29.07 25.03
CA VAL A 52 -35.49 -29.98 24.80
C VAL A 52 -35.30 -30.81 23.55
N VAL A 53 -34.95 -30.17 22.43
CA VAL A 53 -34.82 -30.84 21.13
C VAL A 53 -33.64 -31.82 21.12
N THR A 54 -32.53 -31.44 21.74
CA THR A 54 -31.29 -32.23 21.76
C THR A 54 -31.21 -33.20 22.94
N ARG A 55 -32.12 -33.11 23.92
CA ARG A 55 -32.13 -33.90 25.16
C ARG A 55 -30.78 -33.88 25.90
N ASP A 56 -30.06 -32.75 25.84
CA ASP A 56 -28.68 -32.58 26.33
C ASP A 56 -27.70 -33.67 25.86
N GLY A 57 -27.93 -34.27 24.69
CA GLY A 57 -27.09 -35.35 24.16
C GLY A 57 -27.18 -36.67 24.94
N GLN A 58 -28.18 -36.84 25.80
CA GLN A 58 -28.39 -38.08 26.56
C GLN A 58 -28.83 -39.21 25.61
N THR A 59 -27.99 -40.24 25.48
CA THR A 59 -28.36 -41.48 24.77
C THR A 59 -29.16 -42.39 25.69
N THR A 60 -30.14 -43.13 25.14
CA THR A 60 -30.99 -44.05 25.92
C THR A 60 -30.35 -45.42 26.14
N THR A 61 -29.13 -45.62 25.65
CA THR A 61 -28.38 -46.87 25.71
C THR A 61 -27.27 -46.76 26.75
N SER A 62 -27.25 -47.69 27.72
CA SER A 62 -26.24 -47.79 28.78
C SER A 62 -24.88 -48.31 28.30
N THR A 63 -24.71 -48.52 27.00
CA THR A 63 -23.41 -48.81 26.41
C THR A 63 -22.58 -47.52 26.49
N PRO A 64 -21.41 -47.52 27.14
CA PRO A 64 -20.51 -46.38 27.05
C PRO A 64 -20.10 -46.29 25.58
N ASP A 65 -20.72 -45.35 24.85
CA ASP A 65 -20.37 -45.09 23.48
C ASP A 65 -18.88 -44.80 23.40
N ALA A 66 -18.27 -45.18 22.28
CA ALA A 66 -16.87 -44.90 21.94
C ALA A 66 -16.53 -43.37 21.86
N SER A 67 -17.42 -42.50 22.36
CA SER A 67 -17.32 -41.04 22.44
C SER A 67 -16.36 -40.53 23.52
N ASN A 68 -15.70 -41.42 24.27
CA ASN A 68 -14.67 -41.07 25.24
C ASN A 68 -13.27 -40.85 24.62
N GLU A 69 -13.11 -40.92 23.28
CA GLU A 69 -11.86 -40.41 22.69
C GLU A 69 -11.80 -38.90 22.92
N LEU A 70 -10.90 -38.50 23.82
CA LEU A 70 -10.55 -37.11 24.08
C LEU A 70 -10.31 -36.39 22.75
N ALA A 71 -10.91 -35.21 22.59
CA ALA A 71 -10.64 -34.34 21.44
C ALA A 71 -9.13 -34.20 21.27
N SER A 72 -8.65 -34.32 20.03
CA SER A 72 -7.22 -34.22 19.78
C SER A 72 -6.72 -32.83 20.17
N GLN A 73 -5.45 -32.75 20.59
CA GLN A 73 -4.86 -31.48 20.97
C GLN A 73 -4.82 -30.55 19.75
N SER A 74 -5.60 -29.47 19.80
CA SER A 74 -5.71 -28.48 18.71
C SER A 74 -5.09 -27.16 19.12
N MET A 75 -4.24 -26.60 18.26
CA MET A 75 -3.65 -25.27 18.43
C MET A 75 -4.56 -24.14 17.91
N TRP A 76 -5.60 -24.46 17.13
CA TRP A 76 -6.45 -23.45 16.51
C TRP A 76 -7.19 -22.54 17.48
N PRO A 77 -7.68 -22.98 18.66
CA PRO A 77 -8.23 -22.06 19.66
C PRO A 77 -7.25 -20.96 20.04
N LEU A 78 -5.97 -21.29 20.17
CA LEU A 78 -4.92 -20.30 20.44
C LEU A 78 -4.74 -19.34 19.25
N VAL A 79 -4.73 -19.84 18.01
CA VAL A 79 -4.65 -18.98 16.81
C VAL A 79 -5.88 -18.08 16.69
N THR A 80 -7.08 -18.58 17.00
CA THR A 80 -8.29 -17.75 17.02
C THR A 80 -8.18 -16.62 18.04
N SER A 81 -7.61 -16.88 19.23
CA SER A 81 -7.41 -15.84 20.24
C SER A 81 -6.47 -14.73 19.74
N ILE A 82 -5.40 -15.08 19.03
CA ILE A 82 -4.49 -14.12 18.39
C ILE A 82 -5.25 -13.28 17.36
N GLY A 83 -6.10 -13.92 16.55
CA GLY A 83 -6.94 -13.24 15.58
C GLY A 83 -7.92 -12.23 16.22
N VAL A 84 -8.56 -12.59 17.34
CA VAL A 84 -9.44 -11.67 18.10
C VAL A 84 -8.64 -10.48 18.64
N VAL A 85 -7.45 -10.71 19.19
CA VAL A 85 -6.58 -9.64 19.68
C VAL A 85 -6.18 -8.70 18.54
N LEU A 86 -5.82 -9.23 17.37
CA LEU A 86 -5.48 -8.43 16.19
C LEU A 86 -6.69 -7.62 15.68
N LEU A 87 -7.90 -8.17 15.71
CA LEU A 87 -9.11 -7.40 15.38
C LEU A 87 -9.29 -6.22 16.32
N ALA A 88 -9.23 -6.46 17.63
CA ALA A 88 -9.41 -5.43 18.64
C ALA A 88 -8.34 -4.33 18.52
N LEU A 89 -7.07 -4.71 18.33
CA LEU A 89 -5.98 -3.76 18.09
C LEU A 89 -6.15 -3.02 16.77
N GLY A 90 -6.64 -3.69 15.73
CA GLY A 90 -6.89 -3.11 14.42
C GLY A 90 -7.95 -2.03 14.41
N LEU A 91 -8.99 -2.17 15.24
CA LEU A 91 -10.02 -1.14 15.43
C LEU A 91 -9.45 0.20 15.94
N VAL A 92 -8.33 0.15 16.67
CA VAL A 92 -7.70 1.34 17.27
C VAL A 92 -6.51 1.85 16.44
N THR A 93 -5.74 0.93 15.82
CA THR A 93 -4.44 1.27 15.22
C THR A 93 -4.53 1.58 13.73
N SER A 94 -5.01 0.63 12.92
CA SER A 94 -5.10 0.79 11.47
C SER A 94 -5.97 -0.29 10.82
N SER A 95 -6.59 0.06 9.69
CA SER A 95 -7.39 -0.88 8.89
C SER A 95 -6.59 -2.11 8.43
N ILE A 96 -5.28 -1.95 8.20
CA ILE A 96 -4.40 -3.06 7.77
C ILE A 96 -4.31 -4.12 8.87
N VAL A 97 -4.09 -3.71 10.12
CA VAL A 97 -4.03 -4.63 11.27
C VAL A 97 -5.40 -5.28 11.50
N PHE A 98 -6.49 -4.53 11.33
CA PHE A 98 -7.84 -5.07 11.41
C PHE A 98 -8.10 -6.18 10.38
N PHE A 99 -7.86 -5.92 9.09
CA PHE A 99 -8.08 -6.93 8.04
C PHE A 99 -7.15 -8.14 8.20
N THR A 100 -5.93 -7.94 8.71
CA THR A 100 -5.04 -9.05 9.06
C THR A 100 -5.67 -9.93 10.13
N GLY A 101 -6.24 -9.33 11.20
CA GLY A 101 -6.99 -10.07 12.22
C GLY A 101 -8.17 -10.85 11.67
N VAL A 102 -8.93 -10.28 10.72
CA VAL A 102 -10.05 -10.97 10.04
C VAL A 102 -9.54 -12.20 9.31
N ILE A 103 -8.46 -12.07 8.53
CA ILE A 103 -7.88 -13.18 7.76
C ILE A 103 -7.41 -14.29 8.69
N VAL A 104 -6.69 -13.96 9.77
CA VAL A 104 -6.23 -14.97 10.76
C VAL A 104 -7.41 -15.70 11.39
N LEU A 105 -8.49 -15.00 11.74
CA LEU A 105 -9.69 -15.63 12.31
C LEU A 105 -10.38 -16.56 11.32
N LEU A 106 -10.59 -16.12 10.08
CA LEU A 106 -11.22 -16.94 9.05
C LEU A 106 -10.41 -18.20 8.75
N ALA A 107 -9.08 -18.06 8.64
CA ALA A 107 -8.18 -19.20 8.45
C ALA A 107 -8.26 -20.16 9.65
N ALA A 108 -8.16 -19.65 10.88
CA ALA A 108 -8.21 -20.47 12.07
C ALA A 108 -9.55 -21.19 12.24
N LEU A 109 -10.68 -20.53 11.94
CA LEU A 109 -12.00 -21.14 11.98
C LEU A 109 -12.16 -22.22 10.89
N ALA A 110 -11.71 -21.95 9.66
CA ALA A 110 -11.77 -22.92 8.57
C ALA A 110 -10.93 -24.17 8.90
N GLU A 111 -9.69 -23.98 9.35
CA GLU A 111 -8.81 -25.09 9.73
C GLU A 111 -9.32 -25.86 10.93
N TRP A 112 -9.86 -25.18 11.93
CA TRP A 112 -10.44 -25.83 13.10
C TRP A 112 -11.71 -26.63 12.74
N MET A 113 -12.54 -26.10 11.85
CA MET A 113 -13.74 -26.78 11.36
C MET A 113 -13.37 -28.03 10.55
N ILE A 114 -12.42 -27.92 9.63
CA ILE A 114 -11.96 -29.05 8.81
C ILE A 114 -11.26 -30.09 9.67
N GLN A 115 -10.44 -29.68 10.64
CA GLN A 115 -9.84 -30.60 11.60
C GLN A 115 -10.93 -31.38 12.37
N SER A 116 -11.91 -30.68 12.95
CA SER A 116 -13.01 -31.27 13.72
C SER A 116 -13.87 -32.22 12.89
N TRP A 117 -14.13 -31.88 11.62
CA TRP A 117 -14.80 -32.75 10.68
C TRP A 117 -13.96 -34.00 10.36
N SER A 118 -12.68 -33.80 10.03
CA SER A 118 -11.79 -34.89 9.62
C SER A 118 -11.59 -35.92 10.72
N GLU A 119 -11.48 -35.49 11.98
CA GLU A 119 -11.35 -36.36 13.15
C GLU A 119 -12.57 -37.25 13.38
N ARG A 120 -13.75 -36.84 12.87
CA ARG A 120 -15.02 -37.55 13.00
C ARG A 120 -15.42 -38.32 11.72
N ALA A 121 -14.60 -38.28 10.67
CA ALA A 121 -14.95 -38.86 9.38
C ALA A 121 -15.01 -40.40 9.39
N SER A 122 -14.15 -41.05 10.17
CA SER A 122 -14.09 -42.51 10.34
C SER A 122 -13.52 -42.89 11.71
N LYS A 123 -13.62 -44.17 12.07
CA LYS A 123 -12.96 -44.75 13.26
C LYS A 123 -11.46 -44.97 13.06
N ASP A 124 -10.97 -44.91 11.82
CA ASP A 124 -9.54 -45.06 11.49
C ASP A 124 -8.83 -43.70 11.43
N LYS A 125 -7.81 -43.51 12.29
CA LYS A 125 -7.00 -42.30 12.38
C LYS A 125 -6.21 -42.02 11.11
N ASN A 126 -5.76 -43.06 10.39
CA ASN A 126 -5.01 -42.89 9.14
C ASN A 126 -5.89 -42.34 8.02
N TYR A 127 -7.14 -42.84 7.94
CA TYR A 127 -8.13 -42.34 7.01
C TYR A 127 -8.47 -40.86 7.28
N ASN A 128 -8.69 -40.50 8.55
CA ASN A 128 -9.01 -39.14 8.98
C ASN A 128 -7.89 -38.15 8.62
N ALA A 129 -6.63 -38.52 8.87
CA ALA A 129 -5.47 -37.70 8.49
C ALA A 129 -5.34 -37.53 6.96
N ALA A 130 -5.63 -38.58 6.18
CA ALA A 130 -5.63 -38.51 4.73
C ALA A 130 -6.77 -37.63 4.19
N ALA A 131 -7.95 -37.69 4.81
CA ALA A 131 -9.10 -36.86 4.45
C ALA A 131 -8.81 -35.36 4.64
N ARG A 132 -8.22 -34.97 5.79
CA ARG A 132 -7.77 -33.58 6.03
C ARG A 132 -6.80 -33.13 4.93
N LYS A 133 -5.75 -33.92 4.68
CA LYS A 133 -4.70 -33.59 3.71
C LYS A 133 -5.24 -33.38 2.31
N ARG A 134 -6.20 -34.20 1.86
CA ARG A 134 -6.80 -34.07 0.52
C ARG A 134 -7.57 -32.77 0.35
N VAL A 135 -8.23 -32.29 1.39
CA VAL A 135 -9.00 -31.04 1.36
C VAL A 135 -8.10 -29.82 1.52
N LEU A 136 -7.15 -29.87 2.45
CA LEU A 136 -6.39 -28.69 2.84
C LEU A 136 -5.08 -28.49 2.07
N ASN A 137 -4.33 -29.54 1.73
CA ASN A 137 -3.03 -29.39 1.05
C ASN A 137 -3.09 -28.56 -0.25
N PRO A 138 -4.12 -28.68 -1.12
CA PRO A 138 -4.20 -27.87 -2.34
C PRO A 138 -4.27 -26.37 -2.10
N ILE A 139 -4.72 -25.94 -0.92
CA ILE A 139 -4.90 -24.52 -0.56
C ILE A 139 -3.80 -24.08 0.42
N GLU A 140 -3.52 -24.88 1.45
CA GLU A 140 -2.49 -24.59 2.46
C GLU A 140 -1.13 -24.34 1.82
N PHE A 141 -0.67 -25.20 0.91
CA PHE A 141 0.68 -25.06 0.36
C PHE A 141 0.85 -23.80 -0.50
N PRO A 142 -0.03 -23.48 -1.47
CA PRO A 142 0.10 -22.24 -2.23
C PRO A 142 -0.04 -20.99 -1.35
N VAL A 143 -0.98 -20.98 -0.39
CA VAL A 143 -1.20 -19.82 0.48
C VAL A 143 0.00 -19.60 1.40
N LEU A 144 0.50 -20.65 2.05
CA LEU A 144 1.70 -20.55 2.90
C LEU A 144 2.94 -20.16 2.09
N ALA A 145 3.09 -20.68 0.87
CA ALA A 145 4.17 -20.29 -0.02
C ALA A 145 4.07 -18.80 -0.41
N ALA A 146 2.88 -18.32 -0.76
CA ALA A 146 2.65 -16.92 -1.11
C ALA A 146 2.89 -15.99 0.08
N LEU A 147 2.43 -16.34 1.28
CA LEU A 147 2.68 -15.57 2.49
C LEU A 147 4.17 -15.54 2.83
N GLY A 148 4.85 -16.68 2.80
CA GLY A 148 6.29 -16.76 3.04
C GLY A 148 7.10 -15.93 2.04
N LEU A 149 6.76 -16.01 0.76
CA LEU A 149 7.39 -15.22 -0.29
C LEU A 149 7.08 -13.72 -0.16
N GLY A 150 5.84 -13.37 0.21
CA GLY A 150 5.44 -11.99 0.48
C GLY A 150 6.25 -11.37 1.62
N VAL A 151 6.49 -12.10 2.71
CA VAL A 151 7.36 -11.66 3.82
C VAL A 151 8.78 -11.42 3.31
N VAL A 152 9.34 -12.34 2.52
CA VAL A 152 10.70 -12.19 1.96
C VAL A 152 10.80 -10.96 1.05
N ILE A 153 9.82 -10.75 0.15
CA ILE A 153 9.77 -9.58 -0.73
C ILE A 153 9.68 -8.29 0.08
N TYR A 154 8.79 -8.24 1.07
CA TYR A 154 8.62 -7.06 1.91
C TYR A 154 9.90 -6.72 2.69
N SER A 155 10.53 -7.72 3.31
CA SER A 155 11.80 -7.55 4.00
C SER A 155 12.90 -7.06 3.05
N PHE A 156 12.99 -7.62 1.85
CA PHE A 156 13.95 -7.18 0.84
C PHE A 156 13.72 -5.73 0.40
N SER A 157 12.45 -5.34 0.19
CA SER A 157 12.06 -3.96 -0.09
C SER A 157 12.56 -3.00 0.99
N ARG A 158 12.39 -3.35 2.27
CA ARG A 158 12.88 -2.55 3.39
C ARG A 158 14.40 -2.42 3.40
N ILE A 159 15.14 -3.50 3.15
CA ILE A 159 16.61 -3.45 3.05
C ILE A 159 17.05 -2.50 1.93
N MET A 160 16.37 -2.53 0.77
CA MET A 160 16.77 -1.69 -0.37
C MET A 160 16.42 -0.21 -0.18
N LEU A 161 15.42 0.12 0.64
CA LEU A 161 15.08 1.50 0.98
C LEU A 161 16.09 2.13 1.95
N THR A 162 16.81 1.33 2.73
CA THR A 162 17.73 1.80 3.76
C THR A 162 19.18 1.85 3.28
N VAL A 163 19.55 0.94 2.39
CA VAL A 163 20.93 0.82 1.89
C VAL A 163 21.24 1.87 0.82
N ASN A 164 22.48 2.38 0.82
CA ASN A 164 22.96 3.36 -0.17
C ASN A 164 23.05 2.75 -1.60
N LYS A 165 23.16 3.61 -2.63
CA LYS A 165 23.10 3.17 -4.05
C LYS A 165 24.19 2.16 -4.43
N THR A 166 25.42 2.36 -3.96
CA THR A 166 26.58 1.51 -4.30
C THR A 166 26.57 0.17 -3.54
N THR A 167 26.19 0.19 -2.27
CA THR A 167 26.05 -1.03 -1.45
C THR A 167 24.85 -1.84 -1.90
N GLY A 168 23.74 -1.20 -2.31
CA GLY A 168 22.58 -1.88 -2.86
C GLY A 168 22.94 -2.72 -4.09
N ALA A 169 23.66 -2.12 -5.05
CA ALA A 169 24.16 -2.83 -6.23
C ALA A 169 25.07 -4.01 -5.86
N THR A 170 25.98 -3.80 -4.89
CA THR A 170 26.88 -4.86 -4.42
C THR A 170 26.10 -6.01 -3.76
N LEU A 171 25.11 -5.70 -2.92
CA LEU A 171 24.25 -6.71 -2.29
C LEU A 171 23.48 -7.52 -3.35
N PHE A 172 22.95 -6.89 -4.39
CA PHE A 172 22.29 -7.61 -5.49
C PHE A 172 23.22 -8.60 -6.19
N ILE A 173 24.46 -8.19 -6.47
CA ILE A 173 25.45 -9.08 -7.10
C ILE A 173 25.77 -10.26 -6.18
N VAL A 174 26.02 -10.00 -4.90
CA VAL A 174 26.36 -11.04 -3.92
C VAL A 174 25.19 -12.01 -3.71
N PHE A 175 23.99 -11.51 -3.46
CA PHE A 175 22.81 -12.36 -3.27
C PHE A 175 22.46 -13.13 -4.55
N GLY A 176 22.54 -12.48 -5.72
CA GLY A 176 22.35 -13.14 -7.01
C GLY A 176 23.34 -14.27 -7.24
N ALA A 177 24.62 -14.03 -6.93
CA ALA A 177 25.66 -15.05 -7.00
C ALA A 177 25.39 -16.22 -6.02
N LEU A 178 24.98 -15.94 -4.78
CA LEU A 178 24.64 -16.98 -3.81
C LEU A 178 23.44 -17.83 -4.25
N VAL A 179 22.38 -17.20 -4.77
CA VAL A 179 21.21 -17.91 -5.30
C VAL A 179 21.60 -18.76 -6.51
N LEU A 180 22.45 -18.24 -7.40
CA LEU A 180 22.95 -18.96 -8.56
C LEU A 180 23.81 -20.16 -8.15
N ILE A 181 24.72 -19.99 -7.18
CA ILE A 181 25.54 -21.09 -6.63
C ILE A 181 24.64 -22.15 -6.00
N ALA A 182 23.63 -21.74 -5.22
CA ALA A 182 22.66 -22.67 -4.65
C ALA A 182 21.93 -23.44 -5.76
N GLY A 183 21.45 -22.75 -6.80
CA GLY A 183 20.80 -23.37 -7.96
C GLY A 183 21.69 -24.38 -8.68
N ILE A 184 22.97 -24.07 -8.88
CA ILE A 184 23.95 -25.00 -9.46
C ILE A 184 24.14 -26.22 -8.56
N LEU A 185 24.27 -26.03 -7.24
CA LEU A 185 24.40 -27.14 -6.29
C LEU A 185 23.18 -28.07 -6.32
N PHE A 186 21.97 -27.51 -6.42
CA PHE A 186 20.73 -28.28 -6.60
C PHE A 186 20.71 -29.05 -7.92
N ALA A 187 21.17 -28.43 -9.01
CA ALA A 187 21.20 -29.06 -10.32
C ALA A 187 22.22 -30.21 -10.40
N VAL A 188 23.40 -30.04 -9.80
CA VAL A 188 24.51 -31.00 -9.90
C VAL A 188 24.39 -32.15 -8.90
N LYS A 189 23.79 -31.92 -7.72
CA LYS A 189 23.64 -32.94 -6.67
C LYS A 189 22.16 -33.20 -6.32
N PRO A 190 21.44 -34.01 -7.11
CA PRO A 190 20.03 -34.31 -6.84
C PRO A 190 19.81 -35.10 -5.54
N GLU A 191 20.84 -35.77 -4.99
CA GLU A 191 20.77 -36.50 -3.71
C GLU A 191 21.12 -35.66 -2.47
N LEU A 192 20.98 -34.33 -2.54
CA LEU A 192 21.16 -33.49 -1.35
C LEU A 192 20.20 -33.93 -0.25
N LYS A 193 20.75 -34.16 0.95
CA LYS A 193 19.94 -34.50 2.13
C LYS A 193 18.88 -33.42 2.32
N ARG A 194 17.61 -33.84 2.39
CA ARG A 194 16.45 -32.93 2.61
C ARG A 194 16.67 -31.95 3.77
N SER A 195 17.36 -32.39 4.83
CA SER A 195 17.72 -31.55 5.98
C SER A 195 18.62 -30.37 5.61
N LEU A 196 19.60 -30.55 4.70
CA LEU A 196 20.49 -29.48 4.26
C LEU A 196 19.74 -28.43 3.44
N VAL A 197 18.86 -28.88 2.55
CA VAL A 197 17.99 -28.00 1.74
C VAL A 197 17.10 -27.14 2.64
N VAL A 198 16.44 -27.78 3.60
CA VAL A 198 15.59 -27.08 4.59
C VAL A 198 16.43 -26.10 5.40
N ALA A 199 17.62 -26.48 5.87
CA ALA A 199 18.49 -25.59 6.63
C ALA A 199 18.85 -24.33 5.83
N ILE A 200 19.31 -24.46 4.58
CA ILE A 200 19.69 -23.32 3.73
C ILE A 200 18.50 -22.38 3.51
N CYS A 201 17.33 -22.93 3.17
CA CYS A 201 16.12 -22.12 2.96
C CYS A 201 15.68 -21.39 4.24
N VAL A 202 15.70 -22.07 5.39
CA VAL A 202 15.30 -21.48 6.67
C VAL A 202 16.28 -20.40 7.10
N PHE A 203 17.60 -20.65 7.05
CA PHE A 203 18.60 -19.64 7.40
C PHE A 203 18.54 -18.44 6.45
N GLY A 204 18.36 -18.66 5.16
CA GLY A 204 18.19 -17.58 4.18
C GLY A 204 16.96 -16.72 4.47
N ALA A 205 15.80 -17.36 4.68
CA ALA A 205 14.55 -16.65 4.99
C ALA A 205 14.63 -15.86 6.31
N VAL A 206 15.19 -16.47 7.37
CA VAL A 206 15.37 -15.82 8.67
C VAL A 206 16.38 -14.66 8.57
N GLY A 207 17.47 -14.83 7.82
CA GLY A 207 18.45 -13.77 7.59
C GLY A 207 17.83 -12.56 6.88
N ILE A 208 17.06 -12.79 5.82
CA ILE A 208 16.36 -11.72 5.10
C ILE A 208 15.32 -11.06 6.00
N PHE A 209 14.55 -11.85 6.74
CA PHE A 209 13.53 -11.34 7.65
C PHE A 209 14.13 -10.43 8.73
N THR A 210 15.17 -10.89 9.42
CA THR A 210 15.85 -10.14 10.49
C THR A 210 16.48 -8.86 9.96
N ALA A 211 17.19 -8.92 8.83
CA ALA A 211 17.74 -7.74 8.16
C ALA A 211 16.64 -6.75 7.74
N GLY A 212 15.51 -7.26 7.24
CA GLY A 212 14.35 -6.44 6.88
C GLY A 212 13.70 -5.73 8.05
N VAL A 213 13.59 -6.39 9.22
CA VAL A 213 13.05 -5.78 10.44
C VAL A 213 13.96 -4.66 10.94
N ILE A 214 15.27 -4.91 11.00
CA ILE A 214 16.26 -3.89 11.38
C ILE A 214 16.17 -2.70 10.41
N SER A 215 16.12 -2.98 9.11
CA SER A 215 15.99 -1.97 8.05
C SER A 215 14.68 -1.17 8.16
N ALA A 216 13.57 -1.80 8.55
CA ALA A 216 12.31 -1.09 8.75
C ALA A 216 12.39 -0.04 9.87
N THR A 217 13.24 -0.27 10.88
CA THR A 217 13.43 0.68 11.99
C THR A 217 14.41 1.81 11.68
N SER A 218 15.33 1.63 10.73
CA SER A 218 16.35 2.63 10.40
C SER A 218 15.88 3.74 9.45
N GLY A 219 14.63 3.69 8.96
CA GLY A 219 14.09 4.71 8.06
C GLY A 219 14.64 4.62 6.62
N VAL A 220 14.20 5.53 5.76
CA VAL A 220 14.62 5.57 4.34
C VAL A 220 15.91 6.38 4.21
N ARG A 221 16.81 6.01 3.28
CA ARG A 221 18.06 6.75 3.05
C ARG A 221 17.83 8.22 2.67
N GLU A 222 18.72 9.11 3.10
CA GLU A 222 18.57 10.57 2.98
C GLU A 222 18.33 11.04 1.53
N GLU A 223 19.02 10.45 0.55
CA GLU A 223 18.81 10.76 -0.88
C GLU A 223 17.35 10.59 -1.32
N LEU A 224 16.65 9.59 -0.78
CA LEU A 224 15.24 9.36 -1.11
C LEU A 224 14.30 10.26 -0.32
N VAL A 225 14.73 10.74 0.85
CA VAL A 225 13.99 11.74 1.63
C VAL A 225 14.09 13.10 0.94
N ALA A 226 15.28 13.50 0.49
CA ALA A 226 15.50 14.69 -0.33
C ALA A 226 14.69 14.60 -1.64
N ALA A 227 14.79 13.49 -2.36
CA ALA A 227 14.00 13.28 -3.59
C ALA A 227 12.48 13.23 -3.35
N LYS A 228 12.01 12.88 -2.15
CA LYS A 228 10.57 12.94 -1.80
C LYS A 228 10.14 14.36 -1.43
N ALA A 229 11.01 15.13 -0.79
CA ALA A 229 10.75 16.53 -0.41
C ALA A 229 10.77 17.46 -1.62
N GLU A 230 11.65 17.19 -2.58
CA GLU A 230 11.64 17.83 -3.89
C GLU A 230 10.47 17.28 -4.69
N SER A 231 9.34 17.96 -4.63
CA SER A 231 8.18 17.62 -5.42
C SER A 231 8.56 17.62 -6.90
N HIS A 232 8.47 16.47 -7.57
CA HIS A 232 8.52 16.37 -9.04
C HIS A 232 7.43 17.20 -9.76
N GLU A 233 6.59 17.92 -9.01
CA GLU A 233 5.52 18.78 -9.51
C GLU A 233 5.92 20.27 -9.63
N LEU A 234 7.02 20.69 -9.02
CA LEU A 234 7.50 22.09 -9.03
C LEU A 234 8.89 22.16 -9.65
N PRO A 235 9.02 22.61 -10.90
CA PRO A 235 10.34 22.83 -11.48
C PRO A 235 11.03 24.01 -10.77
N GLU A 236 12.29 23.82 -10.37
CA GLU A 236 13.11 24.87 -9.78
C GLU A 236 13.56 25.87 -10.86
N CYS A 237 12.73 26.88 -11.11
CA CYS A 237 12.93 27.84 -12.19
C CYS A 237 13.83 29.03 -11.83
N GLY A 238 14.74 28.86 -10.86
CA GLY A 238 15.68 29.89 -10.42
C GLY A 238 16.84 30.12 -11.40
N ALA A 239 17.61 31.19 -11.21
CA ALA A 239 18.83 31.43 -11.98
C ALA A 239 19.97 30.47 -11.61
N GLU A 240 19.92 29.92 -10.39
CA GLU A 240 20.93 28.97 -9.91
C GLU A 240 20.73 27.58 -10.49
N ARG A 241 21.80 26.79 -10.46
CA ARG A 241 21.79 25.40 -10.92
C ARG A 241 21.21 24.50 -9.84
N SER A 242 20.11 23.84 -10.17
CA SER A 242 19.49 22.83 -9.31
C SER A 242 20.32 21.54 -9.33
N GLU A 243 20.44 20.88 -8.19
CA GLU A 243 21.23 19.63 -8.07
C GLU A 243 20.58 18.47 -8.84
N HIS A 244 19.25 18.44 -8.86
CA HIS A 244 18.47 17.33 -9.39
C HIS A 244 17.78 17.63 -10.72
N PHE A 245 17.22 18.84 -10.90
CA PHE A 245 16.48 19.20 -12.11
C PHE A 245 17.41 19.51 -13.30
N ASP A 246 18.59 20.07 -13.08
CA ASP A 246 19.60 20.37 -14.13
C ASP A 246 20.67 19.29 -14.28
N LYS A 247 20.44 18.13 -13.66
CA LYS A 247 21.33 16.97 -13.76
C LYS A 247 21.16 16.32 -15.13
N GLU A 248 22.28 16.19 -15.86
CA GLU A 248 22.29 15.64 -17.22
C GLU A 248 21.34 16.39 -18.18
N ALA A 249 21.42 17.72 -18.17
CA ALA A 249 20.61 18.57 -19.03
C ALA A 249 20.74 18.17 -20.51
N THR A 250 19.61 18.04 -21.20
CA THR A 250 19.61 17.62 -22.60
C THR A 250 20.15 18.77 -23.45
N GLY A 251 21.21 18.53 -24.24
CA GLY A 251 21.87 19.57 -25.05
C GLY A 251 21.39 19.65 -26.50
N THR A 252 20.72 18.61 -27.00
CA THR A 252 20.30 18.50 -28.40
C THR A 252 18.88 17.97 -28.49
N LEU A 253 18.04 18.61 -29.29
CA LEU A 253 16.69 18.13 -29.59
C LEU A 253 16.63 17.49 -30.97
N SER A 254 16.02 16.31 -31.05
CA SER A 254 15.62 15.71 -32.33
C SER A 254 14.22 16.13 -32.78
N LEU A 255 13.54 17.00 -32.03
CA LEU A 255 12.18 17.45 -32.34
C LEU A 255 12.21 18.44 -33.51
N ARG A 256 11.76 17.99 -34.69
CA ARG A 256 11.70 18.80 -35.92
C ARG A 256 10.28 19.13 -36.38
N SER A 257 9.28 18.47 -35.81
CA SER A 257 7.86 18.65 -36.15
C SER A 257 7.08 19.27 -35.00
N SER A 258 5.94 19.87 -35.32
CA SER A 258 4.96 20.43 -34.38
C SER A 258 5.48 21.51 -33.42
N VAL A 259 6.59 22.18 -33.73
CA VAL A 259 7.13 23.31 -32.94
C VAL A 259 6.31 24.56 -33.26
N SER A 260 5.80 25.24 -32.22
CA SER A 260 5.00 26.46 -32.41
C SER A 260 5.88 27.72 -32.57
N ALA A 261 6.92 27.82 -31.74
CA ALA A 261 7.92 28.87 -31.85
C ALA A 261 9.28 28.40 -31.32
N THR A 262 10.35 28.99 -31.86
CA THR A 262 11.72 28.86 -31.35
C THR A 262 12.11 30.18 -30.70
N ILE A 263 12.54 30.13 -29.45
CA ILE A 263 12.90 31.27 -28.64
C ILE A 263 14.42 31.29 -28.54
N GLU A 264 15.01 32.33 -29.08
CA GLU A 264 16.46 32.50 -29.12
C GLU A 264 16.86 33.62 -28.16
N LEU A 265 17.87 33.33 -27.35
CA LEU A 265 18.56 34.30 -26.52
C LEU A 265 19.93 34.57 -27.15
N LEU A 266 20.17 35.82 -27.54
CA LEU A 266 21.43 36.27 -28.13
C LEU A 266 21.77 37.67 -27.61
N ASP A 267 22.98 37.83 -27.10
CA ASP A 267 23.51 39.05 -26.48
C ASP A 267 22.56 39.62 -25.41
N GLY A 268 21.94 38.76 -24.61
CA GLY A 268 20.97 39.15 -23.59
C GLY A 268 19.62 39.65 -24.15
N LYS A 269 19.35 39.46 -25.45
CA LYS A 269 18.07 39.80 -26.08
C LYS A 269 17.27 38.55 -26.40
N LEU A 270 16.04 38.48 -25.87
CA LEU A 270 15.13 37.37 -26.10
C LEU A 270 14.25 37.64 -27.32
N THR A 271 14.20 36.71 -28.27
CA THR A 271 13.39 36.84 -29.49
C THR A 271 12.62 35.55 -29.78
N ALA A 272 11.35 35.64 -30.22
CA ALA A 272 10.59 34.48 -30.66
C ALA A 272 10.48 34.42 -32.18
N GLN A 273 10.99 33.34 -32.77
CA GLN A 273 10.72 32.95 -34.15
C GLN A 273 9.45 32.09 -34.19
N VAL A 274 8.32 32.71 -34.50
CA VAL A 274 7.02 32.04 -34.62
C VAL A 274 6.86 31.48 -36.02
N VAL A 275 6.41 30.22 -36.14
CA VAL A 275 6.18 29.59 -37.44
C VAL A 275 5.16 30.39 -38.25
N GLY A 276 5.53 30.74 -39.49
CA GLY A 276 4.68 31.51 -40.40
C GLY A 276 4.93 33.03 -40.41
N PHE A 277 5.81 33.55 -39.54
CA PHE A 277 6.23 34.95 -39.55
C PHE A 277 7.68 35.09 -40.04
N ASN A 278 7.93 36.06 -40.92
CA ASN A 278 9.27 36.32 -41.47
C ASN A 278 10.14 37.21 -40.56
N LYS A 279 9.57 37.73 -39.48
CA LYS A 279 10.27 38.59 -38.51
C LYS A 279 10.08 38.03 -37.10
N PRO A 280 11.08 38.18 -36.21
CA PRO A 280 10.92 37.84 -34.81
C PRO A 280 9.74 38.60 -34.20
N GLN A 281 8.97 37.91 -33.36
CA GLN A 281 7.83 38.46 -32.65
C GLN A 281 8.17 38.61 -31.16
N ASN A 282 7.50 39.56 -30.51
CA ASN A 282 7.55 39.73 -29.05
C ASN A 282 6.35 39.08 -28.36
N THR A 283 5.48 38.42 -29.13
CA THR A 283 4.29 37.73 -28.65
C THR A 283 4.23 36.33 -29.26
N VAL A 284 3.81 35.34 -28.46
CA VAL A 284 3.63 33.96 -28.89
C VAL A 284 2.23 33.51 -28.49
N THR A 285 1.44 33.05 -29.47
CA THR A 285 0.10 32.54 -29.21
C THR A 285 0.16 31.05 -28.88
N VAL A 286 -0.44 30.66 -27.75
CA VAL A 286 -0.53 29.27 -27.27
C VAL A 286 -1.98 28.83 -27.28
N ARG A 287 -2.26 27.63 -27.79
CA ARG A 287 -3.64 27.11 -27.84
C ARG A 287 -4.08 26.63 -26.45
N ARG A 288 -5.34 26.91 -26.11
CA ARG A 288 -5.92 26.48 -24.84
C ARG A 288 -6.11 24.95 -24.81
N SER A 289 -5.76 24.33 -23.69
CA SER A 289 -5.94 22.90 -23.40
C SER A 289 -5.35 21.97 -24.47
N THR A 290 -4.29 22.43 -25.14
CA THR A 290 -3.55 21.66 -26.14
C THR A 290 -2.06 21.87 -25.87
N PRO A 291 -1.28 20.80 -25.66
CA PRO A 291 0.15 20.93 -25.42
C PRO A 291 0.82 21.61 -26.62
N THR A 292 1.54 22.70 -26.34
CA THR A 292 2.26 23.51 -27.31
C THR A 292 3.74 23.41 -26.99
N SER A 293 4.53 22.95 -27.96
CA SER A 293 5.99 22.86 -27.84
C SER A 293 6.66 24.15 -28.29
N LEU A 294 7.51 24.67 -27.41
CA LEU A 294 8.41 25.79 -27.66
C LEU A 294 9.85 25.28 -27.53
N ILE A 295 10.72 25.67 -28.45
CA ILE A 295 12.15 25.36 -28.33
C ILE A 295 12.86 26.58 -27.76
N PHE A 296 13.61 26.41 -26.69
CA PHE A 296 14.55 27.41 -26.21
C PHE A 296 15.94 27.10 -26.74
N ARG A 297 16.58 28.09 -27.35
CA ARG A 297 17.95 28.01 -27.87
C ARG A 297 18.78 29.12 -27.26
N ASN A 298 19.80 28.73 -26.52
CA ASN A 298 20.70 29.68 -25.89
C ASN A 298 21.93 29.89 -26.78
N LEU A 299 22.17 31.11 -27.26
CA LEU A 299 23.37 31.46 -28.03
C LEU A 299 24.40 32.22 -27.20
N ASP A 300 24.06 32.59 -25.97
CA ASP A 300 24.94 33.30 -25.04
C ASP A 300 25.91 32.36 -24.33
N ALA A 301 27.05 32.93 -23.90
CA ALA A 301 28.13 32.18 -23.26
C ALA A 301 27.77 31.63 -21.87
N LYS A 302 26.80 32.23 -21.19
CA LYS A 302 26.32 31.76 -19.88
C LYS A 302 25.18 30.75 -20.06
N GLU A 303 25.05 29.81 -19.13
CA GLU A 303 23.91 28.92 -19.09
C GLU A 303 22.66 29.69 -18.66
N TYR A 304 21.59 29.55 -19.44
CA TYR A 304 20.30 30.18 -19.16
C TYR A 304 19.19 29.15 -19.25
N ARG A 305 18.07 29.43 -18.58
CA ARG A 305 16.83 28.66 -18.72
C ARG A 305 15.70 29.57 -19.15
N LEU A 306 14.74 29.01 -19.87
CA LEU A 306 13.51 29.71 -20.20
C LEU A 306 12.45 29.36 -19.16
N VAL A 307 11.77 30.38 -18.63
CA VAL A 307 10.71 30.25 -17.64
C VAL A 307 9.42 30.83 -18.19
N ALA A 308 8.36 30.05 -18.17
CA ALA A 308 6.99 30.49 -18.41
C ALA A 308 6.30 30.81 -17.09
N GLU A 309 5.88 32.05 -16.93
CA GLU A 309 5.10 32.51 -15.79
C GLU A 309 3.61 32.44 -16.14
N LEU A 310 2.93 31.42 -15.60
CA LEU A 310 1.53 31.09 -15.89
C LEU A 310 0.58 31.55 -14.77
N GLY A 311 0.94 32.61 -14.05
CA GLY A 311 0.15 33.16 -12.95
C GLY A 311 0.34 32.41 -11.64
N THR A 312 -0.76 32.10 -10.94
CA THR A 312 -0.74 31.42 -9.63
C THR A 312 -1.56 30.14 -9.65
N ARG A 313 -1.07 29.09 -8.98
CA ARG A 313 -1.79 27.84 -8.74
C ARG A 313 -2.00 27.63 -7.24
N THR A 314 -3.07 26.93 -6.90
CA THR A 314 -3.36 26.49 -5.53
C THR A 314 -2.61 25.19 -5.25
N LEU A 315 -1.87 25.14 -4.15
CA LEU A 315 -1.19 23.95 -3.68
C LEU A 315 -2.18 23.01 -2.99
N VAL A 316 -1.95 21.71 -3.14
CA VAL A 316 -2.69 20.66 -2.44
C VAL A 316 -2.22 20.57 -0.97
N GLU A 317 -0.96 20.92 -0.71
CA GLU A 317 -0.35 20.90 0.62
C GLU A 317 0.68 22.05 0.75
N PRO A 318 0.60 22.93 1.77
CA PRO A 318 -0.50 23.11 2.73
C PRO A 318 -1.78 23.62 2.02
N GLU A 319 -2.93 23.10 2.45
CA GLU A 319 -4.25 23.35 1.85
C GLU A 319 -4.53 24.86 1.72
N GLY A 320 -4.74 25.35 0.49
CA GLY A 320 -5.14 26.73 0.22
C GLY A 320 -4.00 27.74 0.03
N ALA A 321 -2.73 27.33 0.11
CA ALA A 321 -1.61 28.19 -0.26
C ALA A 321 -1.58 28.43 -1.78
N THR A 322 -1.33 29.67 -2.21
CA THR A 322 -1.17 30.04 -3.62
C THR A 322 0.31 30.29 -3.94
N GLU A 323 0.83 29.59 -4.94
CA GLU A 323 2.21 29.73 -5.41
C GLU A 323 2.24 30.11 -6.89
N LYS A 324 3.35 30.70 -7.36
CA LYS A 324 3.54 30.99 -8.78
C LYS A 324 3.51 29.70 -9.60
N ASN A 325 2.73 29.69 -10.66
CA ASN A 325 2.68 28.59 -11.62
C ASN A 325 3.81 28.79 -12.64
N LEU A 326 4.98 28.21 -12.36
CA LEU A 326 6.16 28.33 -13.20
C LEU A 326 6.39 27.02 -13.95
N VAL A 327 6.67 27.11 -15.24
CA VAL A 327 7.12 25.98 -16.06
C VAL A 327 8.40 26.40 -16.76
N CYS A 328 9.48 25.66 -16.60
CA CYS A 328 10.76 26.05 -17.17
C CYS A 328 11.51 24.89 -17.81
N THR A 329 12.46 25.26 -18.66
CA THR A 329 13.49 24.34 -19.16
C THR A 329 14.58 24.13 -18.10
N GLN A 330 15.41 23.11 -18.28
CA GLN A 330 16.67 23.01 -17.55
C GLN A 330 17.64 24.10 -18.03
N LEU A 331 18.73 24.27 -17.30
CA LEU A 331 19.83 25.12 -17.74
C LEU A 331 20.41 24.63 -19.07
N THR A 332 20.38 25.53 -20.04
CA THR A 332 20.80 25.27 -21.42
C THR A 332 22.14 25.95 -21.66
N ALA A 333 23.16 25.15 -22.00
CA ALA A 333 24.48 25.66 -22.34
C ALA A 333 24.50 26.40 -23.68
N GLN A 334 25.59 27.13 -23.95
CA GLN A 334 25.77 27.84 -25.22
C GLN A 334 25.62 26.89 -26.42
N GLY A 335 24.82 27.30 -27.40
CA GLY A 335 24.53 26.54 -28.62
C GLY A 335 23.61 25.33 -28.43
N SER A 336 23.15 25.05 -27.20
CA SER A 336 22.24 23.94 -26.90
C SER A 336 20.78 24.33 -27.06
N GLU A 337 19.92 23.32 -27.22
CA GLU A 337 18.47 23.48 -27.38
C GLU A 337 17.71 22.66 -26.35
N GLN A 338 16.63 23.22 -25.81
CA GLN A 338 15.72 22.54 -24.89
C GLN A 338 14.25 22.77 -25.21
N LEU A 339 13.46 21.75 -24.92
CA LEU A 339 12.02 21.75 -25.17
C LEU A 339 11.29 22.26 -23.94
N LEU A 340 10.48 23.29 -24.13
CA LEU A 340 9.47 23.73 -23.16
C LEU A 340 8.09 23.29 -23.67
N LEU A 341 7.45 22.38 -22.93
CA LEU A 341 6.09 21.95 -23.22
C LEU A 341 5.11 22.75 -22.34
N LEU A 342 4.19 23.48 -22.96
CA LEU A 342 3.15 24.24 -22.26
C LEU A 342 1.78 23.64 -22.53
N ASP A 343 1.06 23.26 -21.48
CA ASP A 343 -0.36 22.92 -21.55
C ASP A 343 -1.15 23.87 -20.63
N ILE A 344 -1.83 24.83 -21.25
CA ILE A 344 -2.50 25.93 -20.53
C ILE A 344 -4.01 25.77 -20.67
N ALA A 345 -4.68 25.36 -19.59
CA ALA A 345 -6.13 25.12 -19.60
C ALA A 345 -6.98 26.42 -19.57
N LYS A 346 -6.44 27.52 -19.03
CA LYS A 346 -7.19 28.76 -18.80
C LYS A 346 -6.38 29.99 -19.22
N SER A 347 -7.04 30.91 -19.92
CA SER A 347 -6.51 32.25 -20.19
C SER A 347 -6.22 33.01 -18.88
N PRO A 348 -5.29 33.99 -18.92
CA PRO A 348 -4.95 34.77 -17.74
C PRO A 348 -6.16 35.54 -17.20
N LYS A 349 -6.15 35.85 -15.89
CA LYS A 349 -7.18 36.68 -15.27
C LYS A 349 -7.13 38.09 -15.86
N ALA A 350 -8.27 38.77 -15.93
CA ALA A 350 -8.34 40.14 -16.44
C ALA A 350 -7.32 41.06 -15.73
N GLY A 351 -6.48 41.75 -16.50
CA GLY A 351 -5.40 42.61 -15.99
C GLY A 351 -4.07 41.90 -15.73
N THR A 352 -3.96 40.60 -16.01
CA THR A 352 -2.68 39.84 -15.97
C THR A 352 -2.36 39.27 -17.35
N SER A 353 -1.08 39.07 -17.64
CA SER A 353 -0.60 38.37 -18.83
C SER A 353 0.31 37.21 -18.41
N TYR A 354 0.37 36.18 -19.25
CA TYR A 354 1.40 35.16 -19.13
C TYR A 354 2.64 35.63 -19.89
N SER A 355 3.81 35.26 -19.42
CA SER A 355 5.07 35.71 -20.03
C SER A 355 6.12 34.61 -20.04
N LEU A 356 7.07 34.75 -20.97
CA LEU A 356 8.30 33.98 -21.00
C LEU A 356 9.44 34.92 -20.59
N THR A 357 10.21 34.50 -19.60
CA THR A 357 11.33 35.24 -19.03
C THR A 357 12.56 34.35 -18.96
N VAL A 358 13.74 34.98 -18.91
CA VAL A 358 15.01 34.30 -18.64
C VAL A 358 15.56 34.87 -17.33
N PRO A 359 15.60 34.08 -16.25
CA PRO A 359 16.18 34.51 -14.98
C PRO A 359 17.63 34.97 -15.17
N GLY A 360 17.97 36.14 -14.61
CA GLY A 360 19.31 36.73 -14.73
C GLY A 360 19.54 37.63 -15.96
N VAL A 361 18.51 37.82 -16.81
CA VAL A 361 18.51 38.80 -17.90
C VAL A 361 17.42 39.84 -17.61
N GLU A 362 17.81 41.07 -17.25
CA GLU A 362 16.85 42.09 -16.83
C GLU A 362 16.04 42.67 -18.00
N GLY A 363 14.73 42.83 -17.80
CA GLY A 363 13.86 43.61 -18.69
C GLY A 363 13.45 42.96 -20.02
N GLN A 364 13.81 41.70 -20.25
CA GLN A 364 13.39 40.96 -21.46
C GLN A 364 12.29 39.95 -21.13
N SER A 365 11.13 40.13 -21.75
CA SER A 365 10.03 39.19 -21.68
C SER A 365 9.29 39.08 -23.01
N ILE A 366 8.76 37.90 -23.29
CA ILE A 366 7.87 37.65 -24.44
C ILE A 366 6.48 37.38 -23.88
N GLU A 367 5.46 38.05 -24.43
CA GLU A 367 4.09 37.87 -23.98
C GLU A 367 3.48 36.58 -24.55
N LEU A 368 2.86 35.78 -23.67
CA LEU A 368 2.11 34.58 -24.04
C LEU A 368 0.62 34.91 -24.15
N VAL A 369 0.09 34.80 -25.37
CA VAL A 369 -1.32 35.06 -25.65
C VAL A 369 -2.07 33.72 -25.70
N VAL A 370 -3.05 33.55 -24.80
CA VAL A 370 -3.90 32.35 -24.76
C VAL A 370 -5.35 32.76 -25.08
N PRO A 371 -5.89 32.41 -26.27
CA PRO A 371 -7.23 32.79 -26.68
C PRO A 371 -8.32 32.15 -25.83
#